data_AF-A0ABD3C5H2-F1
#
_entry.id   AF-A0ABD3C5H2-F1
#
_cell.length_a   1.000
_cell.length_b   1.000
_cell.length_c   1.000
_cell.angle_alpha   90.00
_cell.angle_beta   90.00
_cell.angle_gamma   90.00
#
_symmetry.space_group_name_H-M   'P 1'
#
loop_
_entity.id
_entity.type
_entity.pdbx_description
1 polymer ?
#
loop_
_entity_poly.entity_id
_entity_poly.type
_entity_poly.pdbx_seq_one_letter_code
_entity_poly.pdbx_strand_id
1 'polypeptide(L)'
;MQMVNCALTACLAVGTGDNSPVIDKLLKFIFGDPVMKYLDSGIRKFLSFKEGNSLNYEEDEYESFATVPETHFRNRLLSVKKRKVKSMKKETHDALETICEDSSEELSSLRVEWAHQRLPLPDHWFFSSISTAHSDKALNSLEVAKGGLFFLMGLEAIPNSPVKSVSVVWKLHAMSVILISGMEILGDEKSRDVYGILQNVYGEIVDEKNLTLQFEKEIHGSYATFVETFVDQFAAESYGDSLFGRQVAMYLRRSVDASVRVAAWNALSNARALELLPRLDEWFTKAEGFLEPIEDNERILEAYVKSWISGALDKAVNRGSVTFSLVLHHLSSFLFGNVSGDLLLLRNKLAKSLLRDYSRKQQHEGMMMKLVCYVKPKTSLEPGSEVGSDEQLLEVEKRLQLFKEICDGHGSEMEKLESCVRSEMNVRLSV
;
A
#
# COMPACT_ATOMS: atom_id res chain seq x y z
N MET A 1 -23.37 -21.33 -4.60
CA MET A 1 -22.25 -20.82 -5.43
C MET A 1 -22.72 -20.14 -6.72
N GLN A 2 -23.22 -20.88 -7.72
CA GLN A 2 -23.56 -20.29 -9.04
C GLN A 2 -24.60 -19.18 -8.97
N MET A 3 -25.66 -19.32 -8.17
CA MET A 3 -26.70 -18.28 -8.06
C MET A 3 -26.18 -16.94 -7.51
N VAL A 4 -25.28 -16.96 -6.52
CA VAL A 4 -24.68 -15.74 -5.96
C VAL A 4 -23.77 -15.08 -7.00
N ASN A 5 -22.92 -15.85 -7.67
CA ASN A 5 -22.06 -15.33 -8.75
C ASN A 5 -22.91 -14.77 -9.90
N CYS A 6 -23.97 -15.48 -10.32
CA CYS A 6 -24.90 -15.01 -11.34
C CYS A 6 -25.61 -13.71 -10.91
N ALA A 7 -26.01 -13.58 -9.65
CA ALA A 7 -26.63 -12.36 -9.14
C ALA A 7 -25.64 -11.18 -9.14
N LEU A 8 -24.40 -11.40 -8.71
CA LEU A 8 -23.33 -10.40 -8.76
C LEU A 8 -23.01 -9.98 -10.20
N THR A 9 -22.89 -10.93 -11.13
CA THR A 9 -22.68 -10.64 -12.55
C THR A 9 -23.90 -9.95 -13.18
N ALA A 10 -25.12 -10.32 -12.78
CA ALA A 10 -26.32 -9.63 -13.24
C ALA A 10 -26.36 -8.17 -12.76
N CYS A 11 -25.90 -7.88 -11.54
CA CYS A 11 -25.72 -6.50 -11.06
C CYS A 11 -24.77 -5.68 -11.97
N LEU A 12 -23.72 -6.31 -12.52
CA LEU A 12 -22.81 -5.68 -13.48
C LEU A 12 -23.40 -5.49 -14.88
N ALA A 13 -24.47 -6.21 -15.25
CA ALA A 13 -25.05 -6.16 -16.60
C ALA A 13 -26.32 -5.30 -16.70
N VAL A 14 -27.11 -5.23 -15.62
CA VAL A 14 -28.51 -4.75 -15.66
C VAL A 14 -28.63 -3.21 -15.58
N GLY A 15 -27.61 -2.50 -15.05
CA GLY A 15 -27.59 -1.04 -14.93
C GLY A 15 -28.65 -0.45 -13.97
N THR A 16 -28.45 0.79 -13.54
CA THR A 16 -29.23 1.44 -12.45
C THR A 16 -30.49 2.21 -12.90
N GLY A 17 -30.77 2.27 -14.21
CA GLY A 17 -31.89 3.03 -14.80
C GLY A 17 -33.30 2.44 -14.54
N ASP A 18 -34.07 2.21 -15.61
CA ASP A 18 -35.45 1.65 -15.51
C ASP A 18 -35.48 0.23 -14.89
N ASN A 19 -34.32 -0.40 -14.74
CA ASN A 19 -34.11 -1.69 -14.10
C ASN A 19 -33.87 -1.62 -12.58
N SER A 20 -34.05 -0.46 -11.95
CA SER A 20 -33.98 -0.29 -10.49
C SER A 20 -34.74 -1.38 -9.69
N PRO A 21 -35.95 -1.83 -10.08
CA PRO A 21 -36.64 -2.93 -9.39
C PRO A 21 -35.93 -4.30 -9.50
N VAL A 22 -35.17 -4.53 -10.58
CA VAL A 22 -34.39 -5.76 -10.77
C VAL A 22 -33.15 -5.73 -9.88
N ILE A 23 -32.43 -4.61 -9.86
CA ILE A 23 -31.28 -4.41 -8.97
C ILE A 23 -31.72 -4.50 -7.49
N ASP A 24 -32.87 -3.93 -7.13
CA ASP A 24 -33.43 -4.03 -5.77
C ASP A 24 -33.66 -5.49 -5.33
N LYS A 25 -34.23 -6.32 -6.23
CA LYS A 25 -34.43 -7.75 -5.97
C LYS A 25 -33.10 -8.52 -5.89
N LEU A 26 -32.13 -8.19 -6.74
CA LEU A 26 -30.82 -8.82 -6.72
C LEU A 26 -30.07 -8.49 -5.43
N LEU A 27 -30.08 -7.23 -4.99
CA LEU A 27 -29.45 -6.82 -3.73
C LEU A 27 -30.09 -7.53 -2.54
N LYS A 28 -31.42 -7.58 -2.45
CA LYS A 28 -32.13 -8.34 -1.40
C LYS A 28 -31.77 -9.83 -1.39
N PHE A 29 -31.56 -10.42 -2.57
CA PHE A 29 -31.11 -11.80 -2.66
C PHE A 29 -29.66 -11.95 -2.18
N ILE A 30 -28.74 -11.10 -2.66
CA ILE A 30 -27.31 -11.13 -2.31
C ILE A 30 -27.10 -10.93 -0.81
N PHE A 31 -27.85 -10.01 -0.20
CA PHE A 31 -27.74 -9.69 1.22
C PHE A 31 -28.74 -10.45 2.09
N GLY A 32 -29.38 -11.50 1.58
CA GLY A 32 -30.26 -12.34 2.38
C GLY A 32 -29.50 -13.23 3.38
N ASP A 33 -30.12 -13.54 4.52
CA ASP A 33 -29.56 -14.41 5.57
C ASP A 33 -28.93 -15.73 5.04
N PRO A 34 -29.58 -16.48 4.11
CA PRO A 34 -28.96 -17.70 3.58
C PRO A 34 -27.64 -17.45 2.84
N VAL A 35 -27.46 -16.28 2.22
CA VAL A 35 -26.22 -15.93 1.53
C VAL A 35 -25.14 -15.52 2.54
N MET A 36 -25.47 -14.80 3.60
CA MET A 36 -24.49 -14.46 4.66
C MET A 36 -23.93 -15.71 5.33
N LYS A 37 -24.79 -16.66 5.72
CA LYS A 37 -24.39 -17.96 6.29
C LYS A 37 -23.56 -18.79 5.31
N TYR A 38 -23.87 -18.71 4.02
CA TYR A 38 -23.09 -19.37 2.98
C TYR A 38 -21.69 -18.74 2.80
N LEU A 39 -21.59 -17.40 2.80
CA LEU A 39 -20.31 -16.69 2.74
C LEU A 39 -19.44 -17.08 3.93
N ASP A 40 -20.01 -17.07 5.13
CA ASP A 40 -19.31 -17.46 6.35
C ASP A 40 -18.82 -18.93 6.31
N SER A 41 -19.62 -19.87 5.81
CA SER A 41 -19.14 -21.25 5.55
C SER A 41 -17.96 -21.29 4.58
N GLY A 42 -17.98 -20.44 3.56
CA GLY A 42 -16.86 -20.24 2.63
C GLY A 42 -15.61 -19.71 3.33
N ILE A 43 -15.75 -18.69 4.17
CA ILE A 43 -14.67 -18.11 4.96
C ILE A 43 -14.07 -19.16 5.89
N ARG A 44 -14.89 -19.89 6.65
CA ARG A 44 -14.40 -20.95 7.56
C ARG A 44 -13.62 -22.04 6.82
N LYS A 45 -14.09 -22.44 5.64
CA LYS A 45 -13.37 -23.38 4.77
C LYS A 45 -12.06 -22.79 4.25
N PHE A 46 -12.05 -21.51 3.88
CA PHE A 46 -10.85 -20.83 3.40
C PHE A 46 -9.79 -20.71 4.50
N LEU A 47 -10.20 -20.33 5.70
CA LEU A 47 -9.31 -20.20 6.85
C LEU A 47 -8.77 -21.54 7.32
N SER A 48 -9.58 -22.60 7.35
CA SER A 48 -9.09 -23.93 7.76
C SER A 48 -7.94 -24.46 6.89
N PHE A 49 -7.77 -23.96 5.67
CA PHE A 49 -6.62 -24.26 4.81
C PHE A 49 -5.41 -23.33 5.00
N LYS A 50 -5.60 -22.12 5.54
CA LYS A 50 -4.58 -21.06 5.57
C LYS A 50 -4.07 -20.70 6.97
N GLU A 51 -4.97 -20.56 7.95
CA GLU A 51 -4.67 -20.04 9.28
C GLU A 51 -5.57 -20.73 10.29
N GLY A 52 -5.02 -21.21 11.42
CA GLY A 52 -5.78 -21.87 12.48
C GLY A 52 -6.76 -20.95 13.25
N ASN A 53 -7.07 -19.77 12.71
CA ASN A 53 -7.94 -18.77 13.33
C ASN A 53 -9.41 -19.01 12.94
N SER A 54 -10.30 -18.95 13.94
CA SER A 54 -11.73 -19.12 13.77
C SER A 54 -12.42 -17.76 13.88
N LEU A 55 -12.83 -17.18 12.75
CA LEU A 55 -13.80 -16.09 12.76
C LEU A 55 -15.17 -16.67 13.10
N ASN A 56 -15.70 -16.32 14.27
CA ASN A 56 -17.02 -16.75 14.72
C ASN A 56 -17.93 -15.53 14.81
N TYR A 57 -19.01 -15.52 14.05
CA TYR A 57 -20.03 -14.48 14.09
C TYR A 57 -21.33 -15.03 14.70
N GLU A 58 -21.96 -14.19 15.53
CA GLU A 58 -23.26 -14.41 16.14
C GLU A 58 -24.40 -14.12 15.15
N GLU A 59 -25.62 -14.61 15.44
CA GLU A 59 -26.80 -14.38 14.57
C GLU A 59 -27.09 -12.89 14.36
N ASP A 60 -26.98 -12.08 15.42
CA ASP A 60 -27.21 -10.63 15.36
C ASP A 60 -26.20 -9.93 14.43
N GLU A 61 -24.97 -10.46 14.33
CA GLU A 61 -23.94 -9.92 13.43
C GLU A 61 -24.27 -10.25 11.97
N TYR A 62 -24.78 -11.45 11.67
CA TYR A 62 -25.23 -11.78 10.31
C TYR A 62 -26.39 -10.89 9.86
N GLU A 63 -27.32 -10.57 10.77
CA GLU A 63 -28.41 -9.64 10.47
C GLU A 63 -27.87 -8.23 10.16
N SER A 64 -26.87 -7.76 10.90
CA SER A 64 -26.19 -6.48 10.61
C SER A 64 -25.47 -6.52 9.25
N PHE A 65 -24.70 -7.58 8.97
CA PHE A 65 -23.95 -7.75 7.71
C PHE A 65 -24.85 -7.92 6.49
N ALA A 66 -26.10 -8.35 6.67
CA ALA A 66 -27.13 -8.34 5.66
C ALA A 66 -27.70 -6.92 5.47
N THR A 67 -28.31 -6.38 6.53
CA THR A 67 -29.19 -5.21 6.45
C THR A 67 -28.45 -3.91 6.19
N VAL A 68 -27.26 -3.74 6.79
CA VAL A 68 -26.51 -2.48 6.72
C VAL A 68 -25.87 -2.29 5.34
N PRO A 69 -25.12 -3.25 4.78
CA PRO A 69 -24.64 -3.16 3.40
C PRO A 69 -25.78 -3.11 2.38
N GLU A 70 -26.85 -3.89 2.53
CA GLU A 70 -28.01 -3.82 1.62
C GLU A 70 -28.54 -2.39 1.53
N THR A 71 -28.79 -1.77 2.68
CA THR A 71 -29.30 -0.40 2.77
C THR A 71 -28.31 0.58 2.15
N HIS A 72 -27.01 0.42 2.42
CA HIS A 72 -25.97 1.25 1.81
C HIS A 72 -26.00 1.17 0.28
N PHE A 73 -25.97 -0.04 -0.29
CA PHE A 73 -25.95 -0.21 -1.74
C PHE A 73 -27.26 0.23 -2.39
N ARG A 74 -28.42 -0.05 -1.78
CA ARG A 74 -29.71 0.45 -2.29
C ARG A 74 -29.77 1.97 -2.29
N ASN A 75 -29.36 2.62 -1.20
CA ASN A 75 -29.30 4.07 -1.13
C ASN A 75 -28.31 4.64 -2.14
N ARG A 76 -27.14 4.02 -2.31
CA ARG A 76 -26.11 4.51 -3.22
C ARG A 76 -26.49 4.33 -4.70
N LEU A 77 -27.09 3.20 -5.05
CA LEU A 77 -27.32 2.79 -6.44
C LEU A 77 -28.72 3.14 -6.95
N LEU A 78 -29.71 3.23 -6.07
CA LEU A 78 -31.12 3.44 -6.43
C LEU A 78 -31.65 4.82 -6.01
N SER A 79 -30.86 5.64 -5.29
CA SER A 79 -31.31 7.00 -4.96
C SER A 79 -31.23 7.92 -6.18
N VAL A 80 -32.41 8.37 -6.63
CA VAL A 80 -32.53 9.45 -7.61
C VAL A 80 -32.04 10.74 -6.95
N LYS A 81 -30.82 11.19 -7.24
CA LYS A 81 -30.40 12.54 -6.83
C LYS A 81 -31.22 13.55 -7.63
N LYS A 82 -32.32 14.04 -7.04
CA LYS A 82 -33.04 15.22 -7.56
C LYS A 82 -32.04 16.35 -7.67
N ARG A 83 -31.87 16.90 -8.88
CA ARG A 83 -31.22 18.21 -9.09
C ARG A 83 -31.82 19.18 -8.06
N LYS A 84 -31.01 19.72 -7.15
CA LYS A 84 -31.39 20.93 -6.41
C LYS A 84 -31.45 22.05 -7.45
N VAL A 85 -32.64 22.27 -8.02
CA VAL A 85 -32.92 23.49 -8.77
C VAL A 85 -32.78 24.63 -7.76
N LYS A 86 -31.67 25.36 -7.82
CA LYS A 86 -31.61 26.69 -7.22
C LYS A 86 -32.73 27.49 -7.89
N SER A 87 -33.75 27.88 -7.14
CA SER A 87 -34.79 28.78 -7.61
C SER A 87 -34.15 30.13 -7.91
N MET A 88 -33.67 30.34 -9.14
CA MET A 88 -33.35 31.67 -9.62
C MET A 88 -34.63 32.33 -10.09
N LYS A 89 -34.91 33.47 -9.46
CA LYS A 89 -35.96 34.39 -9.87
C LYS A 89 -35.72 34.82 -11.31
N LYS A 90 -36.84 34.93 -12.01
CA LYS A 90 -37.02 35.42 -13.36
C LYS A 90 -36.36 36.80 -13.51
N GLU A 91 -35.38 36.92 -14.41
CA GLU A 91 -35.12 38.17 -15.12
C GLU A 91 -34.52 37.88 -16.49
N THR A 92 -35.19 38.45 -17.48
CA THR A 92 -34.95 38.43 -18.93
C THR A 92 -33.74 39.28 -19.30
N HIS A 93 -32.81 38.76 -20.11
CA HIS A 93 -32.39 39.34 -21.40
C HIS A 93 -31.26 38.50 -22.04
N ASP A 94 -31.24 38.52 -23.38
CA ASP A 94 -30.26 37.92 -24.29
C ASP A 94 -28.80 38.01 -23.83
N ALA A 95 -28.13 36.86 -23.74
CA ALA A 95 -26.70 36.72 -24.01
C ALA A 95 -26.37 35.23 -24.27
N LEU A 96 -25.60 34.97 -25.32
CA LEU A 96 -25.12 33.66 -25.75
C LEU A 96 -24.42 32.89 -24.61
N GLU A 97 -24.64 31.58 -24.56
CA GLU A 97 -23.98 30.64 -23.63
C GLU A 97 -22.46 30.66 -23.82
N THR A 98 -21.75 31.40 -22.98
CA THR A 98 -20.31 31.20 -22.73
C THR A 98 -20.13 30.23 -21.57
N ILE A 99 -19.28 29.23 -21.81
CA ILE A 99 -18.80 28.27 -20.82
C ILE A 99 -18.19 29.06 -19.66
N CYS A 100 -18.75 28.90 -18.46
CA CYS A 100 -18.19 29.44 -17.24
C CYS A 100 -17.04 28.51 -16.82
N GLU A 101 -15.83 28.84 -17.26
CA GLU A 101 -14.59 28.34 -16.66
C GLU A 101 -14.40 29.03 -15.32
N ASP A 102 -14.88 28.42 -14.23
CA ASP A 102 -14.50 28.79 -12.88
C ASP A 102 -14.10 27.53 -12.09
N SER A 103 -12.81 27.48 -11.83
CA SER A 103 -12.07 26.55 -10.99
C SER A 103 -12.64 26.44 -9.58
N SER A 104 -13.18 25.28 -9.23
CA SER A 104 -13.49 24.87 -7.86
C SER A 104 -13.70 23.35 -7.82
N GLU A 105 -12.71 22.65 -7.26
CA GLU A 105 -12.79 21.29 -6.71
C GLU A 105 -13.41 20.19 -7.62
N GLU A 106 -12.59 19.69 -8.54
CA GLU A 106 -12.82 18.42 -9.25
C GLU A 106 -12.68 17.21 -8.32
N LEU A 107 -13.66 16.99 -7.44
CA LEU A 107 -13.96 15.68 -6.84
C LEU A 107 -15.38 15.20 -7.21
N SER A 108 -15.99 15.81 -8.22
CA SER A 108 -17.38 15.56 -8.60
C SER A 108 -17.61 14.90 -9.97
N SER A 109 -16.56 14.51 -10.73
CA SER A 109 -16.75 14.13 -12.15
C SER A 109 -17.11 12.66 -12.45
N LEU A 110 -16.94 11.67 -11.56
CA LEU A 110 -17.33 10.27 -11.86
C LEU A 110 -18.55 9.79 -11.07
N ARG A 111 -18.65 10.16 -9.78
CA ARG A 111 -19.80 9.80 -8.92
C ARG A 111 -21.11 10.45 -9.37
N VAL A 112 -21.04 11.66 -9.90
CA VAL A 112 -22.21 12.36 -10.44
C VAL A 112 -22.56 11.77 -11.81
N GLU A 113 -21.59 11.44 -12.64
CA GLU A 113 -21.84 10.89 -13.96
C GLU A 113 -22.44 9.46 -13.91
N TRP A 114 -21.99 8.62 -12.98
CA TRP A 114 -22.48 7.24 -12.81
C TRP A 114 -23.89 7.12 -12.22
N ALA A 115 -24.29 8.06 -11.37
CA ALA A 115 -25.64 8.07 -10.81
C ALA A 115 -26.69 8.63 -11.79
N HIS A 116 -26.25 9.39 -12.81
CA HIS A 116 -27.14 10.04 -13.78
C HIS A 116 -27.16 9.35 -15.15
N GLN A 117 -26.11 8.61 -15.51
CA GLN A 117 -26.07 7.81 -16.74
C GLN A 117 -26.48 6.38 -16.41
N ARG A 118 -27.40 5.83 -17.22
CA ARG A 118 -27.99 4.48 -17.14
C ARG A 118 -26.96 3.37 -17.43
N LEU A 119 -25.80 3.44 -16.80
CA LEU A 119 -24.65 2.59 -17.04
C LEU A 119 -24.71 1.33 -16.17
N PRO A 120 -24.08 0.23 -16.61
CA PRO A 120 -23.90 -0.93 -15.78
C PRO A 120 -23.11 -0.57 -14.51
N LEU A 121 -23.30 -1.33 -13.43
CA LEU A 121 -22.50 -1.10 -12.23
C LEU A 121 -21.03 -1.33 -12.56
N PRO A 122 -20.12 -0.53 -12.00
CA PRO A 122 -18.70 -0.79 -12.13
C PRO A 122 -18.34 -2.16 -11.56
N ASP A 123 -17.35 -2.81 -12.16
CA ASP A 123 -16.90 -4.16 -11.76
C ASP A 123 -16.45 -4.26 -10.29
N HIS A 124 -16.20 -3.12 -9.64
CA HIS A 124 -15.72 -2.98 -8.28
C HIS A 124 -16.73 -2.29 -7.33
N TRP A 125 -18.02 -2.25 -7.67
CA TRP A 125 -19.06 -1.53 -6.90
C TRP A 125 -19.10 -1.93 -5.42
N PHE A 126 -18.81 -3.19 -5.10
CA PHE A 126 -18.86 -3.74 -3.74
C PHE A 126 -17.82 -3.11 -2.80
N PHE A 127 -16.73 -2.52 -3.32
CA PHE A 127 -15.79 -1.75 -2.50
C PHE A 127 -16.39 -0.48 -1.94
N SER A 128 -17.54 0.01 -2.44
CA SER A 128 -18.10 1.25 -1.91
C SER A 128 -18.38 1.18 -0.42
N SER A 129 -18.77 0.01 0.10
CA SER A 129 -19.00 -0.22 1.53
C SER A 129 -17.77 0.09 2.39
N ILE A 130 -16.56 -0.18 1.90
CA ILE A 130 -15.30 0.08 2.60
C ILE A 130 -14.60 1.38 2.12
N SER A 131 -15.10 2.02 1.05
CA SER A 131 -14.49 3.23 0.45
C SER A 131 -15.32 4.51 0.63
N THR A 132 -16.35 4.51 1.49
CA THR A 132 -17.24 5.67 1.71
C THR A 132 -17.26 6.24 3.11
N ALA A 133 -16.42 5.75 4.03
CA ALA A 133 -16.47 6.20 5.41
C ALA A 133 -16.16 7.71 5.61
N HIS A 134 -15.68 8.39 4.57
CA HIS A 134 -15.45 9.83 4.57
C HIS A 134 -16.65 10.74 4.22
N SER A 135 -17.75 10.23 3.65
CA SER A 135 -18.78 11.10 3.03
C SER A 135 -20.03 11.39 3.85
N ASP A 136 -20.31 10.67 4.93
CA ASP A 136 -21.52 10.90 5.72
C ASP A 136 -21.22 10.77 7.22
N LYS A 137 -21.53 11.83 7.98
CA LYS A 137 -21.55 11.87 9.46
C LYS A 137 -22.63 10.96 10.06
N ALA A 138 -23.00 9.89 9.39
CA ALA A 138 -23.95 8.92 9.87
C ALA A 138 -23.21 7.88 10.70
N LEU A 139 -23.67 7.64 11.93
CA LEU A 139 -23.24 6.55 12.82
C LEU A 139 -23.18 5.15 12.17
N ASN A 140 -23.67 5.00 10.93
CA ASN A 140 -23.69 3.75 10.19
C ASN A 140 -22.43 3.54 9.34
N SER A 141 -21.50 4.50 9.20
CA SER A 141 -20.33 4.33 8.31
C SER A 141 -19.41 3.18 8.75
N LEU A 142 -19.17 3.04 10.06
CA LEU A 142 -18.36 1.95 10.62
C LEU A 142 -19.04 0.59 10.42
N GLU A 143 -20.32 0.46 10.76
CA GLU A 143 -21.07 -0.79 10.56
C GLU A 143 -21.19 -1.18 9.08
N VAL A 144 -21.32 -0.20 8.17
CA VAL A 144 -21.23 -0.44 6.72
C VAL A 144 -19.85 -0.97 6.33
N ALA A 145 -18.78 -0.43 6.91
CA ALA A 145 -17.42 -0.90 6.63
C ALA A 145 -17.17 -2.31 7.19
N LYS A 146 -17.68 -2.64 8.40
CA LYS A 146 -17.61 -3.98 8.98
C LYS A 146 -18.32 -5.02 8.11
N GLY A 147 -19.59 -4.75 7.76
CA GLY A 147 -20.35 -5.62 6.85
C GLY A 147 -19.72 -5.70 5.45
N GLY A 148 -19.12 -4.60 4.98
CA GLY A 148 -18.36 -4.55 3.74
C GLY A 148 -17.10 -5.43 3.73
N LEU A 149 -16.32 -5.41 4.81
CA LEU A 149 -15.15 -6.28 4.97
C LEU A 149 -15.54 -7.75 5.04
N PHE A 150 -16.56 -8.09 5.83
CA PHE A 150 -17.11 -9.44 5.89
C PHE A 150 -17.55 -9.92 4.51
N PHE A 151 -18.34 -9.11 3.81
CA PHE A 151 -18.82 -9.43 2.47
C PHE A 151 -17.66 -9.63 1.49
N LEU A 152 -16.68 -8.73 1.49
CA LEU A 152 -15.49 -8.82 0.65
C LEU A 152 -14.69 -10.10 0.92
N MET A 153 -14.47 -10.43 2.19
CA MET A 153 -13.79 -11.65 2.60
C MET A 153 -14.55 -12.91 2.15
N GLY A 154 -15.88 -12.91 2.29
CA GLY A 154 -16.73 -13.98 1.78
C GLY A 154 -16.61 -14.15 0.27
N LEU A 155 -16.58 -13.05 -0.49
CA LEU A 155 -16.39 -13.09 -1.93
C LEU A 155 -15.02 -13.63 -2.34
N GLU A 156 -13.95 -13.28 -1.61
CA GLU A 156 -12.59 -13.80 -1.89
C GLU A 156 -12.45 -15.30 -1.55
N ALA A 157 -13.12 -15.74 -0.48
CA ALA A 157 -13.15 -17.13 -0.06
C ALA A 157 -13.86 -18.05 -1.07
N ILE A 158 -14.79 -17.53 -1.87
CA ILE A 158 -15.56 -18.31 -2.84
C ILE A 158 -14.81 -18.45 -4.19
N PRO A 159 -14.65 -19.68 -4.72
CA PRO A 159 -14.17 -19.91 -6.08
C PRO A 159 -14.98 -19.19 -7.17
N ASN A 160 -14.30 -18.65 -8.17
CA ASN A 160 -14.90 -17.99 -9.35
C ASN A 160 -15.84 -16.82 -9.03
N SER A 161 -15.69 -16.18 -7.86
CA SER A 161 -16.39 -14.95 -7.53
C SER A 161 -15.94 -13.80 -8.44
N PRO A 162 -16.84 -12.88 -8.86
CA PRO A 162 -16.49 -11.71 -9.67
C PRO A 162 -15.43 -10.80 -9.02
N VAL A 163 -15.26 -10.84 -7.70
CA VAL A 163 -14.18 -10.11 -7.03
C VAL A 163 -12.79 -10.55 -7.51
N LYS A 164 -12.64 -11.82 -7.93
CA LYS A 164 -11.35 -12.38 -8.35
C LYS A 164 -10.86 -11.83 -9.69
N SER A 165 -11.76 -11.31 -10.52
CA SER A 165 -11.40 -10.63 -11.77
C SER A 165 -11.05 -9.16 -11.59
N VAL A 166 -11.37 -8.55 -10.44
CA VAL A 166 -11.02 -7.17 -10.16
C VAL A 166 -9.52 -7.05 -9.87
N SER A 167 -8.89 -6.03 -10.44
CA SER A 167 -7.48 -5.74 -10.22
C SER A 167 -7.14 -5.60 -8.73
N VAL A 168 -5.98 -6.12 -8.36
CA VAL A 168 -5.46 -5.98 -7.00
C VAL A 168 -5.17 -4.52 -6.64
N VAL A 169 -4.93 -3.66 -7.63
CA VAL A 169 -4.73 -2.22 -7.42
C VAL A 169 -5.98 -1.57 -6.82
N TRP A 170 -7.17 -1.88 -7.35
CA TRP A 170 -8.44 -1.42 -6.78
C TRP A 170 -8.71 -1.97 -5.39
N LYS A 171 -8.34 -3.24 -5.13
CA LYS A 171 -8.46 -3.88 -3.81
C LYS A 171 -7.60 -3.17 -2.77
N LEU A 172 -6.33 -2.93 -3.09
CA LEU A 172 -5.39 -2.24 -2.22
C LEU A 172 -5.79 -0.78 -2.00
N HIS A 173 -6.28 -0.09 -3.04
CA HIS A 173 -6.83 1.25 -2.89
C HIS A 173 -8.00 1.28 -1.91
N ALA A 174 -8.97 0.38 -2.06
CA ALA A 174 -10.12 0.30 -1.15
C ALA A 174 -9.70 0.03 0.31
N MET A 175 -8.70 -0.84 0.50
CA MET A 175 -8.08 -1.12 1.80
C MET A 175 -7.30 0.08 2.38
N SER A 176 -6.84 1.01 1.57
CA SER A 176 -6.28 2.29 2.05
C SER A 176 -7.37 3.28 2.41
N VAL A 177 -8.42 3.42 1.59
CA VAL A 177 -9.51 4.39 1.83
C VAL A 177 -10.24 4.13 3.13
N ILE A 178 -10.46 2.86 3.49
CA ILE A 178 -11.11 2.50 4.77
C ILE A 178 -10.34 3.05 5.98
N LEU A 179 -9.00 3.05 5.92
CA LEU A 179 -8.12 3.54 6.98
C LEU A 179 -7.96 5.06 6.99
N ILE A 180 -8.17 5.73 5.84
CA ILE A 180 -8.23 7.21 5.80
C ILE A 180 -9.37 7.73 6.66
N SER A 181 -10.48 6.98 6.72
CA SER A 181 -11.67 7.42 7.44
C SER A 181 -11.58 7.22 8.96
N GLY A 182 -10.48 6.66 9.46
CA GLY A 182 -10.19 6.48 10.88
C GLY A 182 -9.77 5.06 11.26
N MET A 183 -9.21 4.94 12.46
CA MET A 183 -8.71 3.67 13.01
C MET A 183 -9.80 2.77 13.63
N GLU A 184 -11.05 3.24 13.68
CA GLU A 184 -12.14 2.53 14.35
C GLU A 184 -12.34 1.10 13.83
N ILE A 185 -12.14 0.88 12.52
CA ILE A 185 -12.26 -0.45 11.92
C ILE A 185 -11.19 -1.42 12.41
N LEU A 186 -9.99 -0.92 12.72
CA LEU A 186 -8.89 -1.73 13.25
C LEU A 186 -8.94 -1.88 14.77
N GLY A 187 -9.83 -1.15 15.45
CA GLY A 187 -10.12 -1.30 16.87
C GLY A 187 -11.08 -2.45 17.19
N ASP A 188 -11.88 -2.88 16.20
CA ASP A 188 -12.74 -4.07 16.29
C ASP A 188 -11.95 -5.33 15.95
N GLU A 189 -11.84 -6.29 16.88
CA GLU A 189 -10.98 -7.46 16.77
C GLU A 189 -11.25 -8.30 15.51
N LYS A 190 -12.53 -8.60 15.23
CA LYS A 190 -12.91 -9.41 14.06
C LYS A 190 -12.64 -8.66 12.75
N SER A 191 -12.95 -7.36 12.71
CA SER A 191 -12.69 -6.53 11.53
C SER A 191 -11.19 -6.37 11.27
N ARG A 192 -10.40 -6.25 12.34
CA ARG A 192 -8.95 -6.22 12.30
C ARG A 192 -8.38 -7.52 11.72
N ASP A 193 -8.88 -8.67 12.18
CA ASP A 193 -8.47 -9.98 11.66
C ASP A 193 -8.82 -10.13 10.19
N VAL A 194 -10.07 -9.81 9.81
CA VAL A 194 -10.50 -9.83 8.40
C VAL A 194 -9.63 -8.92 7.54
N TYR A 195 -9.32 -7.71 8.00
CA TYR A 195 -8.46 -6.77 7.29
C TYR A 195 -7.05 -7.36 7.09
N GLY A 196 -6.46 -7.94 8.14
CA GLY A 196 -5.16 -8.60 8.07
C GLY A 196 -5.14 -9.78 7.10
N ILE A 197 -6.18 -10.63 7.14
CA ILE A 197 -6.31 -11.77 6.20
C ILE A 197 -6.43 -11.26 4.76
N LEU A 198 -7.24 -10.23 4.51
CA LEU A 198 -7.37 -9.64 3.18
C LEU A 198 -6.05 -9.03 2.68
N GLN A 199 -5.28 -8.37 3.56
CA GLN A 199 -3.92 -7.93 3.23
C GLN A 199 -3.05 -9.11 2.81
N ASN A 200 -3.04 -10.20 3.56
CA ASN A 200 -2.29 -11.42 3.23
C ASN A 200 -2.67 -11.95 1.85
N VAL A 201 -3.97 -12.11 1.59
CA VAL A 201 -4.50 -12.58 0.30
C VAL A 201 -4.04 -11.70 -0.85
N TYR A 202 -4.13 -10.38 -0.71
CA TYR A 202 -3.74 -9.46 -1.79
C TYR A 202 -2.23 -9.40 -1.98
N GLY A 203 -1.47 -9.48 -0.90
CA GLY A 203 -0.02 -9.60 -0.94
C GLY A 203 0.46 -10.82 -1.72
N GLU A 204 -0.07 -11.99 -1.39
CA GLU A 204 0.23 -13.24 -2.10
C GLU A 204 -0.09 -13.10 -3.60
N ILE A 205 -1.24 -12.51 -3.95
CA ILE A 205 -1.61 -12.30 -5.37
C ILE A 205 -0.58 -11.42 -6.09
N VAL A 206 -0.07 -10.37 -5.44
CA VAL A 206 0.97 -9.51 -6.03
C VAL A 206 2.27 -10.30 -6.24
N ASP A 207 2.66 -11.12 -5.26
CA ASP A 207 3.91 -11.87 -5.26
C ASP A 207 3.90 -13.05 -6.23
N GLU A 208 2.83 -13.84 -6.24
CA GLU A 208 2.70 -15.03 -7.11
C GLU A 208 2.65 -14.66 -8.58
N LYS A 209 2.02 -13.53 -8.89
CA LYS A 209 1.82 -13.07 -10.28
C LYS A 209 2.82 -12.01 -10.72
N ASN A 210 3.77 -11.62 -9.84
CA ASN A 210 4.75 -10.56 -10.09
C ASN A 210 4.11 -9.30 -10.72
N LEU A 211 3.00 -8.84 -10.14
CA LEU A 211 2.19 -7.77 -10.75
C LEU A 211 2.86 -6.41 -10.59
N THR A 212 2.82 -5.60 -11.65
CA THR A 212 3.06 -4.16 -11.58
C THR A 212 1.78 -3.46 -11.13
N LEU A 213 1.91 -2.56 -10.16
CA LEU A 213 0.79 -1.87 -9.51
C LEU A 213 0.71 -0.43 -10.03
N GLN A 214 -0.05 -0.26 -11.11
CA GLN A 214 -0.19 1.01 -11.83
C GLN A 214 -1.34 1.85 -11.25
N PHE A 215 -1.19 2.32 -10.01
CA PHE A 215 -2.21 3.11 -9.32
C PHE A 215 -2.56 4.40 -10.06
N GLU A 216 -1.58 5.07 -10.69
CA GLU A 216 -1.83 6.30 -11.43
C GLU A 216 -2.71 6.07 -12.66
N LYS A 217 -2.57 4.90 -13.29
CA LYS A 217 -3.35 4.53 -14.48
C LYS A 217 -4.70 3.93 -14.13
N GLU A 218 -4.73 3.03 -13.14
CA GLU A 218 -5.93 2.25 -12.81
C GLU A 218 -6.89 3.00 -11.89
N ILE A 219 -6.39 3.89 -11.03
CA ILE A 219 -7.22 4.66 -10.10
C ILE A 219 -7.34 6.11 -10.55
N HIS A 220 -6.25 6.87 -10.53
CA HIS A 220 -6.26 8.30 -10.90
C HIS A 220 -4.85 8.85 -11.13
N GLY A 221 -4.66 9.72 -12.13
CA GLY A 221 -3.34 10.25 -12.49
C GLY A 221 -2.64 11.06 -11.38
N SER A 222 -3.38 11.56 -10.38
CA SER A 222 -2.83 12.24 -9.20
C SER A 222 -2.74 11.36 -7.96
N TYR A 223 -2.59 10.04 -8.12
CA TYR A 223 -2.58 9.09 -7.00
C TYR A 223 -1.49 9.39 -5.96
N ALA A 224 -0.37 10.01 -6.35
CA ALA A 224 0.67 10.46 -5.44
C ALA A 224 0.12 11.36 -4.30
N THR A 225 -0.78 12.29 -4.59
CA THR A 225 -1.40 13.20 -3.60
C THR A 225 -2.30 12.44 -2.62
N PHE A 226 -3.01 11.42 -3.11
CA PHE A 226 -3.77 10.53 -2.24
C PHE A 226 -2.85 9.81 -1.25
N VAL A 227 -1.71 9.31 -1.72
CA VAL A 227 -0.75 8.58 -0.88
C VAL A 227 -0.08 9.49 0.15
N GLU A 228 0.22 10.75 -0.18
CA GLU A 228 0.69 11.74 0.80
C GLU A 228 -0.34 11.91 1.93
N THR A 229 -1.61 12.14 1.57
CA THR A 229 -2.70 12.28 2.54
C THR A 229 -2.86 11.01 3.39
N PHE A 230 -2.74 9.83 2.77
CA PHE A 230 -2.83 8.56 3.47
C PHE A 230 -1.71 8.35 4.49
N VAL A 231 -0.48 8.74 4.14
CA VAL A 231 0.68 8.68 5.03
C VAL A 231 0.57 9.70 6.16
N ASP A 232 0.08 10.91 5.89
CA ASP A 232 -0.17 11.91 6.93
C ASP A 232 -1.19 11.39 7.95
N GLN A 233 -2.26 10.73 7.47
CA GLN A 233 -3.23 10.08 8.34
C GLN A 233 -2.60 8.97 9.19
N PHE A 234 -1.74 8.14 8.60
CA PHE A 234 -0.98 7.13 9.34
C PHE A 234 -0.15 7.76 10.45
N ALA A 235 0.61 8.81 10.14
CA ALA A 235 1.46 9.48 11.12
C ALA A 235 0.66 10.16 12.23
N ALA A 236 -0.54 10.67 11.92
CA ALA A 236 -1.39 11.39 12.86
C ALA A 236 -2.19 10.48 13.80
N GLU A 237 -2.77 9.38 13.30
CA GLU A 237 -3.80 8.63 14.03
C GLU A 237 -3.48 7.17 14.30
N SER A 238 -2.51 6.55 13.59
CA SER A 238 -2.30 5.10 13.69
C SER A 238 -1.61 4.67 14.98
N TYR A 239 -0.91 5.58 15.67
CA TYR A 239 0.02 5.27 16.77
C TYR A 239 1.05 4.17 16.43
N GLY A 240 1.39 3.99 15.14
CA GLY A 240 2.29 2.93 14.67
C GLY A 240 1.63 1.55 14.56
N ASP A 241 0.31 1.51 14.35
CA ASP A 241 -0.42 0.26 14.12
C ASP A 241 0.20 -0.56 12.98
N SER A 242 0.41 -1.87 13.22
CA SER A 242 1.12 -2.73 12.28
C SER A 242 0.36 -3.06 11.00
N LEU A 243 -0.98 -3.08 11.00
CA LEU A 243 -1.78 -3.32 9.79
C LEU A 243 -1.87 -2.07 8.92
N PHE A 244 -2.01 -0.90 9.55
CA PHE A 244 -1.93 0.37 8.83
C PHE A 244 -0.51 0.59 8.29
N GLY A 245 0.52 0.38 9.11
CA GLY A 245 1.92 0.45 8.67
C GLY A 245 2.21 -0.51 7.52
N ARG A 246 1.64 -1.72 7.55
CA ARG A 246 1.67 -2.66 6.43
C ARG A 246 1.06 -2.10 5.16
N GLN A 247 -0.12 -1.48 5.27
CA GLN A 247 -0.80 -0.88 4.12
C GLN A 247 -0.01 0.29 3.53
N VAL A 248 0.61 1.11 4.39
CA VAL A 248 1.46 2.23 3.95
C VAL A 248 2.70 1.73 3.22
N ALA A 249 3.43 0.78 3.80
CA ALA A 249 4.65 0.33 3.14
C ALA A 249 4.38 -0.48 1.86
N MET A 250 3.17 -0.99 1.61
CA MET A 250 2.80 -1.52 0.29
C MET A 250 3.13 -0.55 -0.85
N TYR A 251 3.00 0.76 -0.61
CA TYR A 251 3.35 1.81 -1.58
C TYR A 251 4.84 2.05 -1.74
N LEU A 252 5.71 1.37 -1.00
CA LEU A 252 7.17 1.41 -1.14
C LEU A 252 7.72 0.25 -1.99
N ARG A 253 6.90 -0.75 -2.30
CA ARG A 253 7.28 -1.92 -3.11
C ARG A 253 7.75 -1.52 -4.49
N ARG A 254 8.70 -2.25 -5.07
CA ARG A 254 9.29 -1.93 -6.37
C ARG A 254 8.32 -2.03 -7.54
N SER A 255 7.25 -2.81 -7.39
CA SER A 255 6.19 -2.94 -8.39
C SER A 255 5.26 -1.73 -8.49
N VAL A 256 5.33 -0.76 -7.57
CA VAL A 256 4.49 0.45 -7.55
C VAL A 256 5.10 1.57 -8.40
N ASP A 257 4.25 2.40 -9.02
CA ASP A 257 4.64 3.59 -9.78
C ASP A 257 5.70 4.42 -9.03
N ALA A 258 6.80 4.79 -9.71
CA ALA A 258 7.92 5.45 -9.05
C ALA A 258 7.55 6.79 -8.39
N SER A 259 6.66 7.58 -9.01
CA SER A 259 6.10 8.81 -8.45
C SER A 259 5.36 8.56 -7.13
N VAL A 260 4.55 7.51 -7.06
CA VAL A 260 3.82 7.12 -5.85
C VAL A 260 4.79 6.69 -4.74
N ARG A 261 5.83 5.92 -5.08
CA ARG A 261 6.85 5.50 -4.10
C ARG A 261 7.63 6.70 -3.55
N VAL A 262 7.99 7.65 -4.41
CA VAL A 262 8.66 8.90 -4.01
C VAL A 262 7.76 9.74 -3.10
N ALA A 263 6.48 9.86 -3.43
CA ALA A 263 5.51 10.60 -2.63
C ALA A 263 5.33 9.96 -1.24
N ALA A 264 5.12 8.63 -1.19
CA ALA A 264 5.04 7.88 0.06
C ALA A 264 6.29 8.07 0.93
N TRP A 265 7.48 7.92 0.35
CA TRP A 265 8.74 8.08 1.07
C TRP A 265 8.92 9.49 1.63
N ASN A 266 8.66 10.51 0.81
CA ASN A 266 8.80 11.90 1.24
C ASN A 266 7.79 12.24 2.34
N ALA A 267 6.53 11.82 2.21
CA ALA A 267 5.51 12.02 3.24
C ALA A 267 5.93 11.35 4.56
N LEU A 268 6.39 10.09 4.52
CA LEU A 268 6.87 9.37 5.71
C LEU A 268 8.06 10.07 6.36
N SER A 269 9.01 10.55 5.55
CA SER A 269 10.19 11.26 6.04
C SER A 269 9.82 12.61 6.65
N ASN A 270 8.90 13.36 6.04
CA ASN A 270 8.46 14.66 6.51
C ASN A 270 7.65 14.54 7.81
N ALA A 271 6.76 13.56 7.89
CA ALA A 271 5.96 13.25 9.07
C ALA A 271 6.76 12.54 10.19
N ARG A 272 8.06 12.24 9.95
CA ARG A 272 8.95 11.50 10.86
C ARG A 272 8.41 10.11 11.24
N ALA A 273 7.69 9.49 10.31
CA ALA A 273 7.00 8.22 10.50
C ALA A 273 7.77 7.01 9.93
N LEU A 274 8.97 7.22 9.36
CA LEU A 274 9.81 6.13 8.82
C LEU A 274 10.10 5.04 9.86
N GLU A 275 10.20 5.41 11.14
CA GLU A 275 10.46 4.48 12.25
C GLU A 275 9.24 3.67 12.70
N LEU A 276 8.04 4.02 12.23
CA LEU A 276 6.76 3.43 12.65
C LEU A 276 6.34 2.26 11.76
N LEU A 277 6.98 2.07 10.59
CA LEU A 277 6.65 0.96 9.72
C LEU A 277 7.19 -0.36 10.29
N PRO A 278 6.43 -1.46 10.13
CA PRO A 278 6.77 -2.76 10.73
C PRO A 278 8.07 -3.34 10.16
N ARG A 279 8.64 -4.31 10.87
CA ARG A 279 9.90 -4.96 10.48
C ARG A 279 9.67 -5.92 9.31
N LEU A 280 10.70 -6.23 8.51
CA LEU A 280 10.60 -7.11 7.33
C LEU A 280 10.10 -8.53 7.64
N ASP A 281 10.33 -9.03 8.85
CA ASP A 281 9.88 -10.33 9.35
C ASP A 281 8.39 -10.38 9.72
N GLU A 282 7.74 -9.22 9.85
CA GLU A 282 6.30 -9.10 10.16
C GLU A 282 5.42 -9.01 8.90
N TRP A 283 6.00 -9.24 7.72
CA TRP A 283 5.31 -9.10 6.44
C TRP A 283 4.74 -10.41 5.92
N PHE A 284 3.57 -10.29 5.32
CA PHE A 284 2.86 -11.36 4.62
C PHE A 284 3.25 -11.49 3.15
N THR A 285 4.10 -10.59 2.65
CA THR A 285 4.64 -10.63 1.30
C THR A 285 6.11 -11.00 1.33
N LYS A 286 6.55 -11.63 0.25
CA LYS A 286 7.93 -11.89 -0.08
C LYS A 286 8.73 -10.58 -0.01
N ALA A 287 9.77 -10.56 0.82
CA ALA A 287 10.65 -9.38 0.98
C ALA A 287 11.22 -8.93 -0.37
N GLU A 288 11.35 -9.85 -1.32
CA GLU A 288 11.73 -9.62 -2.71
C GLU A 288 10.87 -8.54 -3.37
N GLY A 289 9.59 -8.41 -3.03
CA GLY A 289 8.72 -7.36 -3.54
C GLY A 289 9.15 -5.93 -3.22
N PHE A 290 9.97 -5.78 -2.18
CA PHE A 290 10.53 -4.53 -1.68
C PHE A 290 11.97 -4.32 -2.14
N LEU A 291 12.72 -5.42 -2.22
CA LEU A 291 14.15 -5.41 -2.45
C LEU A 291 14.49 -5.55 -3.95
N GLU A 292 13.65 -6.23 -4.73
CA GLU A 292 13.91 -6.52 -6.14
C GLU A 292 12.83 -5.96 -7.09
N PRO A 293 13.23 -5.49 -8.29
CA PRO A 293 14.61 -5.22 -8.72
C PRO A 293 15.25 -4.07 -7.93
N ILE A 294 16.57 -3.99 -7.94
CA ILE A 294 17.31 -2.86 -7.34
C ILE A 294 16.74 -1.52 -7.82
N GLU A 295 16.73 -0.55 -6.91
CA GLU A 295 16.27 0.79 -7.22
C GLU A 295 17.14 1.48 -8.27
N ASP A 296 16.48 2.02 -9.29
CA ASP A 296 17.08 2.74 -10.42
C ASP A 296 16.50 4.15 -10.61
N ASN A 297 15.45 4.51 -9.85
CA ASN A 297 14.86 5.83 -9.92
C ASN A 297 15.71 6.86 -9.15
N GLU A 298 16.25 7.85 -9.87
CA GLU A 298 17.08 8.90 -9.28
C GLU A 298 16.41 9.62 -8.11
N ARG A 299 15.13 10.01 -8.24
CA ARG A 299 14.45 10.80 -7.21
C ARG A 299 14.30 10.04 -5.90
N ILE A 300 14.08 8.73 -5.95
CA ILE A 300 13.92 7.93 -4.73
C ILE A 300 15.27 7.61 -4.10
N LEU A 301 16.33 7.37 -4.89
CA LEU A 301 17.70 7.20 -4.38
C LEU A 301 18.19 8.48 -3.69
N GLU A 302 17.91 9.65 -4.27
CA GLU A 302 18.18 10.94 -3.64
C GLU A 302 17.36 11.12 -2.35
N ALA A 303 16.09 10.70 -2.34
CA ALA A 303 15.25 10.77 -1.15
C ALA A 303 15.75 9.85 -0.03
N TYR A 304 16.25 8.65 -0.35
CA TYR A 304 16.88 7.73 0.60
C TYR A 304 18.11 8.36 1.26
N VAL A 305 19.02 8.92 0.44
CA VAL A 305 20.23 9.59 0.96
C VAL A 305 19.85 10.86 1.74
N LYS A 306 18.83 11.61 1.33
CA LYS A 306 18.33 12.76 2.09
C LYS A 306 17.81 12.34 3.47
N SER A 307 17.01 11.27 3.56
CA SER A 307 16.50 10.76 4.84
C SER A 307 17.63 10.22 5.73
N TRP A 308 18.66 9.62 5.15
CA TRP A 308 19.89 9.22 5.85
C TRP A 308 20.62 10.43 6.45
N ILE A 309 20.99 11.39 5.60
CA ILE A 309 21.80 12.55 6.01
C ILE A 309 21.02 13.48 6.96
N SER A 310 19.70 13.55 6.86
CA SER A 310 18.89 14.37 7.78
C SER A 310 18.68 13.73 9.15
N GLY A 311 19.05 12.46 9.33
CA GLY A 311 18.81 11.70 10.56
C GLY A 311 17.38 11.15 10.70
N ALA A 312 16.58 11.22 9.63
CA ALA A 312 15.21 10.68 9.63
C ALA A 312 15.17 9.15 9.78
N LEU A 313 16.28 8.46 9.48
CA LEU A 313 16.44 7.01 9.63
C LEU A 313 17.03 6.59 10.97
N ASP A 314 17.53 7.50 11.81
CA ASP A 314 18.30 7.15 13.03
C ASP A 314 17.53 6.22 13.95
N LYS A 315 16.24 6.52 14.14
CA LYS A 315 15.38 5.69 14.97
C LYS A 315 14.85 4.45 14.23
N ALA A 316 14.67 4.53 12.92
CA ALA A 316 14.27 3.39 12.08
C ALA A 316 15.32 2.27 12.15
N VAL A 317 16.61 2.62 12.20
CA VAL A 317 17.73 1.66 12.41
C VAL A 317 17.57 0.91 13.73
N ASN A 318 17.29 1.63 14.81
CA ASN A 318 17.21 1.07 16.16
C ASN A 318 15.95 0.22 16.36
N ARG A 319 14.86 0.55 15.67
CA ARG A 319 13.59 -0.19 15.73
C ARG A 319 13.50 -1.35 14.72
N GLY A 320 14.49 -1.50 13.84
CA GLY A 320 14.48 -2.54 12.81
C GLY A 320 13.41 -2.33 11.73
N SER A 321 12.98 -1.08 11.51
CA SER A 321 11.91 -0.79 10.56
C SER A 321 12.29 -1.20 9.13
N VAL A 322 11.30 -1.63 8.34
CA VAL A 322 11.47 -1.95 6.91
C VAL A 322 12.10 -0.80 6.12
N THR A 323 11.87 0.45 6.51
CA THR A 323 12.41 1.64 5.82
C THR A 323 13.93 1.67 5.82
N PHE A 324 14.57 1.34 6.94
CA PHE A 324 16.03 1.26 7.00
C PHE A 324 16.55 0.06 6.19
N SER A 325 15.87 -1.08 6.26
CA SER A 325 16.26 -2.28 5.50
C SER A 325 16.19 -2.05 3.98
N LEU A 326 15.13 -1.37 3.51
CA LEU A 326 14.95 -0.91 2.14
C LEU A 326 16.10 -0.01 1.68
N VAL A 327 16.37 1.05 2.44
CA VAL A 327 17.44 2.00 2.11
C VAL A 327 18.79 1.31 2.08
N LEU A 328 19.07 0.47 3.08
CA LEU A 328 20.32 -0.26 3.18
C LEU A 328 20.54 -1.16 1.95
N HIS A 329 19.52 -1.92 1.58
CA HIS A 329 19.58 -2.81 0.42
C HIS A 329 19.80 -2.05 -0.89
N HIS A 330 18.94 -1.06 -1.15
CA HIS A 330 18.93 -0.34 -2.42
C HIS A 330 20.16 0.54 -2.58
N LEU A 331 20.55 1.29 -1.55
CA LEU A 331 21.77 2.12 -1.63
C LEU A 331 23.03 1.27 -1.70
N SER A 332 23.15 0.19 -0.91
CA SER A 332 24.33 -0.67 -1.01
C SER A 332 24.45 -1.27 -2.42
N SER A 333 23.36 -1.83 -2.93
CA SER A 333 23.35 -2.44 -4.27
C SER A 333 23.59 -1.41 -5.38
N PHE A 334 23.05 -0.19 -5.27
CA PHE A 334 23.28 0.87 -6.24
C PHE A 334 24.72 1.42 -6.20
N LEU A 335 25.28 1.62 -5.01
CA LEU A 335 26.62 2.18 -4.84
C LEU A 335 27.72 1.20 -5.24
N PHE A 336 27.53 -0.09 -4.96
CA PHE A 336 28.54 -1.12 -5.20
C PHE A 336 28.26 -2.00 -6.42
N GLY A 337 27.11 -1.82 -7.06
CA GLY A 337 26.73 -2.52 -8.29
C GLY A 337 27.35 -1.93 -9.55
N ASN A 338 27.11 -2.63 -10.66
CA ASN A 338 27.48 -2.17 -12.00
C ASN A 338 26.51 -1.08 -12.46
N VAL A 339 26.99 0.16 -12.49
CA VAL A 339 26.21 1.34 -12.90
C VAL A 339 26.92 2.03 -14.07
N SER A 340 26.16 2.49 -15.06
CA SER A 340 26.66 3.14 -16.28
C SER A 340 25.89 4.41 -16.62
N GLY A 341 26.47 5.28 -17.45
CA GLY A 341 25.81 6.50 -17.95
C GLY A 341 25.57 7.53 -16.85
N ASP A 342 24.43 8.24 -16.92
CA ASP A 342 24.07 9.31 -15.98
C ASP A 342 23.96 8.83 -14.53
N LEU A 343 23.59 7.56 -14.32
CA LEU A 343 23.53 6.95 -12.99
C LEU A 343 24.91 6.88 -12.31
N LEU A 344 26.01 6.88 -13.08
CA LEU A 344 27.37 6.92 -12.53
C LEU A 344 27.64 8.26 -11.83
N LEU A 345 27.20 9.38 -12.43
CA LEU A 345 27.32 10.70 -11.84
C LEU A 345 26.49 10.80 -10.56
N LEU A 346 25.26 10.26 -10.59
CA LEU A 346 24.40 10.17 -9.42
C LEU A 346 25.07 9.34 -8.31
N ARG A 347 25.57 8.15 -8.62
CA ARG A 347 26.29 7.28 -7.68
C ARG A 347 27.41 8.02 -6.97
N ASN A 348 28.24 8.74 -7.73
CA ASN A 348 29.36 9.49 -7.17
C ASN A 348 28.90 10.64 -6.27
N LYS A 349 27.85 11.37 -6.67
CA LYS A 349 27.24 12.43 -5.85
C LYS A 349 26.69 11.89 -4.53
N LEU A 350 25.98 10.75 -4.58
CA LEU A 350 25.38 10.11 -3.41
C LEU A 350 26.44 9.56 -2.45
N ALA A 351 27.43 8.84 -2.97
CA ALA A 351 28.56 8.31 -2.18
C ALA A 351 29.31 9.41 -1.43
N LYS A 352 29.70 10.49 -2.12
CA LYS A 352 30.38 11.65 -1.52
C LYS A 352 29.53 12.31 -0.43
N SER A 353 28.21 12.35 -0.63
CA SER A 353 27.28 12.91 0.36
C SER A 353 27.20 12.07 1.63
N LEU A 354 27.18 10.74 1.50
CA LEU A 354 27.21 9.80 2.62
C LEU A 354 28.54 9.83 3.38
N LEU A 355 29.68 9.87 2.68
CA LEU A 355 31.00 9.97 3.30
C LEU A 355 31.14 11.25 4.13
N ARG A 356 30.65 12.38 3.58
CA ARG A 356 30.63 13.67 4.30
C ARG A 356 29.72 13.67 5.52
N ASP A 357 28.63 12.91 5.50
CA ASP A 357 27.74 12.80 6.65
C ASP A 357 28.35 11.90 7.75
N TYR A 358 28.94 10.77 7.36
CA TYR A 358 29.73 9.89 8.23
C TYR A 358 30.82 10.66 8.99
N SER A 359 31.57 11.52 8.30
CA SER A 359 32.66 12.28 8.93
C SER A 359 32.19 13.31 9.95
N ARG A 360 30.97 13.82 9.80
CA ARG A 360 30.39 14.85 10.66
C ARG A 360 29.62 14.29 11.83
N LYS A 361 29.10 13.06 11.74
CA LYS A 361 28.17 12.48 12.71
C LYS A 361 28.63 11.10 13.15
N GLN A 362 29.26 11.02 14.33
CA GLN A 362 29.71 9.76 14.90
C GLN A 362 28.58 8.72 15.06
N GLN A 363 27.34 9.17 15.33
CA GLN A 363 26.20 8.26 15.46
C GLN A 363 25.84 7.53 14.15
N HIS A 364 26.26 8.03 12.99
CA HIS A 364 26.05 7.39 11.69
C HIS A 364 27.19 6.43 11.31
N GLU A 365 28.22 6.29 12.15
CA GLU A 365 29.31 5.32 11.96
C GLU A 365 28.75 3.91 11.80
N GLY A 366 27.89 3.46 12.73
CA GLY A 366 27.25 2.14 12.65
C GLY A 366 26.37 1.95 11.41
N MET A 367 25.73 3.01 10.90
CA MET A 367 24.93 2.92 9.68
C MET A 367 25.82 2.78 8.43
N MET A 368 26.90 3.57 8.33
CA MET A 368 27.87 3.48 7.23
C MET A 368 28.53 2.10 7.20
N MET A 369 28.88 1.56 8.37
CA MET A 369 29.40 0.21 8.52
C MET A 369 28.44 -0.84 7.98
N LYS A 370 27.14 -0.75 8.36
CA LYS A 370 26.10 -1.64 7.81
C LYS A 370 26.00 -1.54 6.30
N LEU A 371 26.15 -0.35 5.71
CA LEU A 371 26.03 -0.12 4.26
C LEU A 371 27.14 -0.83 3.47
N VAL A 372 28.40 -0.65 3.90
CA VAL A 372 29.56 -1.25 3.25
C VAL A 372 29.54 -2.77 3.41
N CYS A 373 29.29 -3.23 4.64
CA CYS A 373 29.24 -4.66 4.99
C CYS A 373 27.91 -5.34 4.65
N TYR A 374 27.01 -4.68 3.92
CA TYR A 374 25.69 -5.23 3.63
C TYR A 374 25.79 -6.46 2.72
N VAL A 375 25.40 -7.62 3.23
CA VAL A 375 25.26 -8.83 2.42
C VAL A 375 23.79 -8.98 2.04
N LYS A 376 23.53 -9.12 0.74
CA LYS A 376 22.18 -9.37 0.24
C LYS A 376 21.63 -10.66 0.87
N PRO A 377 20.41 -10.65 1.45
CA PRO A 377 19.76 -11.86 1.93
C PRO A 377 19.65 -12.89 0.80
N LYS A 378 20.04 -14.13 1.08
CA LYS A 378 19.89 -15.23 0.11
C LYS A 378 18.41 -15.50 -0.10
N THR A 379 17.95 -15.40 -1.34
CA THR A 379 16.64 -15.86 -1.77
C THR A 379 16.58 -17.38 -1.66
N SER A 380 15.45 -17.92 -1.22
CA SER A 380 15.19 -19.34 -0.92
C SER A 380 15.27 -20.32 -2.11
N LEU A 381 15.92 -19.94 -3.22
CA LEU A 381 15.97 -20.69 -4.47
C LEU A 381 17.37 -21.21 -4.85
N GLU A 382 18.44 -20.89 -4.13
CA GLU A 382 19.77 -21.47 -4.40
C GLU A 382 20.30 -22.30 -3.22
N PRO A 383 20.03 -23.62 -3.21
CA PRO A 383 20.69 -24.53 -2.29
C PRO A 383 22.11 -24.80 -2.80
N GLY A 384 23.13 -24.21 -2.16
CA GLY A 384 24.53 -24.64 -2.35
C GLY A 384 25.63 -23.60 -2.25
N SER A 385 25.35 -22.29 -2.22
CA SER A 385 26.39 -21.27 -2.10
C SER A 385 26.53 -20.77 -0.66
N GLU A 386 27.11 -21.57 0.23
CA GLU A 386 27.72 -21.00 1.44
C GLU A 386 28.88 -20.10 0.99
N VAL A 387 28.61 -18.81 0.81
CA VAL A 387 29.65 -17.78 0.66
C VAL A 387 30.52 -17.89 1.90
N GLY A 388 31.71 -18.45 1.73
CA GLY A 388 32.68 -18.62 2.81
C GLY A 388 33.00 -17.26 3.44
N SER A 389 33.43 -17.27 4.69
CA SER A 389 33.90 -16.06 5.39
C SER A 389 34.91 -15.26 4.55
N ASP A 390 35.77 -15.96 3.82
CA ASP A 390 36.80 -15.38 2.97
C ASP A 390 36.24 -14.67 1.73
N GLU A 391 35.17 -15.18 1.12
CA GLU A 391 34.51 -14.53 -0.01
C GLU A 391 33.78 -13.24 0.42
N GLN A 392 33.21 -13.21 1.63
CA GLN A 392 32.59 -12.00 2.18
C GLN A 392 33.63 -10.91 2.49
N LEU A 393 34.79 -11.29 3.03
CA LEU A 393 35.89 -10.36 3.28
C LEU A 393 36.38 -9.73 1.97
N LEU A 394 36.62 -10.57 0.96
CA LEU A 394 37.04 -10.11 -0.37
C LEU A 394 36.01 -9.16 -1.00
N GLU A 395 34.72 -9.45 -0.85
CA GLU A 395 33.66 -8.58 -1.35
C GLU A 395 33.64 -7.23 -0.63
N VAL A 396 33.78 -7.21 0.69
CA VAL A 396 33.83 -5.95 1.44
C VAL A 396 35.09 -5.14 1.14
N GLU A 397 36.24 -5.79 0.93
CA GLU A 397 37.46 -5.12 0.47
C GLU A 397 37.27 -4.49 -0.91
N LYS A 398 36.63 -5.20 -1.86
CA LYS A 398 36.28 -4.63 -3.18
C LYS A 398 35.37 -3.41 -3.04
N ARG A 399 34.38 -3.46 -2.16
CA ARG A 399 33.46 -2.35 -1.90
C ARG A 399 34.17 -1.14 -1.31
N LEU A 400 35.06 -1.34 -0.34
CA LEU A 400 35.89 -0.28 0.21
C LEU A 400 36.77 0.37 -0.87
N GLN A 401 37.40 -0.44 -1.70
CA GLN A 401 38.25 0.05 -2.80
C GLN A 401 37.42 0.87 -3.81
N LEU A 402 36.26 0.37 -4.22
CA LEU A 402 35.36 1.11 -5.10
C LEU A 402 34.86 2.41 -4.46
N PHE A 403 34.51 2.39 -3.18
CA PHE A 403 34.05 3.58 -2.46
C PHE A 403 35.13 4.67 -2.42
N LYS A 404 36.39 4.27 -2.24
CA LYS A 404 37.56 5.14 -2.27
C LYS A 404 37.79 5.78 -3.63
N GLU A 405 37.67 4.99 -4.69
CA GLU A 405 37.77 5.48 -6.08
C GLU A 405 36.68 6.50 -6.38
N ILE A 406 35.43 6.22 -5.95
CA ILE A 406 34.30 7.12 -6.14
C ILE A 406 34.49 8.46 -5.40
N CYS A 407 35.11 8.42 -4.22
CA CYS A 407 35.28 9.59 -3.34
C CYS A 407 36.59 10.37 -3.58
N ASP A 408 37.26 10.15 -4.70
CA ASP A 408 38.51 10.82 -5.10
C ASP A 408 39.74 10.56 -4.17
N GLY A 409 39.78 9.43 -3.44
CA GLY A 409 41.00 8.95 -2.76
C GLY A 409 41.11 9.15 -1.23
N HIS A 410 42.35 9.06 -0.70
CA HIS A 410 42.75 8.90 0.70
C HIS A 410 42.46 10.10 1.64
N GLY A 411 41.19 10.49 1.76
CA GLY A 411 40.76 11.37 2.86
C GLY A 411 40.92 10.66 4.21
N SER A 412 41.20 11.42 5.27
CA SER A 412 41.31 10.88 6.65
C SER A 412 40.01 10.18 7.09
N GLU A 413 38.88 10.61 6.53
CA GLU A 413 37.57 9.99 6.69
C GLU A 413 37.53 8.55 6.13
N MET A 414 38.11 8.34 4.95
CA MET A 414 38.12 7.04 4.28
C MET A 414 39.05 6.06 4.99
N GLU A 415 40.22 6.52 5.43
CA GLU A 415 41.16 5.71 6.21
C GLU A 415 40.55 5.27 7.56
N LYS A 416 39.81 6.18 8.22
CA LYS A 416 39.07 5.85 9.43
C LYS A 416 38.01 4.77 9.15
N LEU A 417 37.24 4.91 8.07
CA LEU A 417 36.22 3.93 7.69
C LEU A 417 36.83 2.56 7.39
N GLU A 418 37.91 2.49 6.60
CA GLU A 418 38.63 1.24 6.31
C GLU A 418 39.10 0.56 7.61
N SER A 419 39.66 1.33 8.55
CA SER A 419 40.11 0.82 9.86
C SER A 419 38.95 0.25 10.69
N CYS A 420 37.83 0.97 10.76
CA CYS A 420 36.64 0.50 11.48
C CYS A 420 36.03 -0.76 10.85
N VAL A 421 35.95 -0.84 9.51
CA VAL A 421 35.45 -2.03 8.81
C VAL A 421 36.34 -3.24 9.07
N ARG A 422 37.66 -3.09 8.95
CA ARG A 422 38.62 -4.18 9.21
C ARG A 422 38.56 -4.67 10.65
N SER A 423 38.41 -3.78 11.63
CA SER A 423 38.32 -4.20 13.04
C SER A 423 37.04 -5.00 13.32
N GLU A 424 35.89 -4.54 12.83
CA GLU A 424 34.60 -5.25 12.96
C GLU A 424 34.63 -6.62 12.28
N MET A 425 35.25 -6.72 11.09
CA MET A 425 35.36 -8.00 10.38
C MET A 425 36.25 -9.01 11.10
N ASN A 426 37.37 -8.56 11.69
CA ASN A 426 38.23 -9.44 12.49
C ASN A 426 37.52 -9.98 13.75
N VAL A 427 36.61 -9.20 14.35
CA VAL A 427 35.78 -9.66 15.47
C VAL A 427 34.80 -10.75 15.03
N ARG A 428 34.19 -10.62 13.85
CA ARG A 428 33.25 -11.63 13.32
C ARG A 428 33.89 -12.96 12.92
N LEU A 429 35.18 -12.96 12.62
CA LEU A 429 35.95 -14.17 12.27
C LEU A 429 36.51 -14.91 13.49
N SER A 430 36.50 -14.28 14.67
CA SER A 430 37.03 -14.83 15.92
C SER A 430 35.96 -15.41 16.86
N VAL A 431 34.69 -15.31 16.46
CA VAL A 431 33.52 -15.94 17.07
C VAL A 431 33.04 -17.05 16.14
#